data_AF-A0A928J196-F1
#
_entry.id   AF-A0A928J196-F1
#
_cell.length_a   1.000
_cell.length_b   1.000
_cell.length_c   1.000
_cell.angle_alpha   90.00
_cell.angle_beta   90.00
_cell.angle_gamma   90.00
#
_symmetry.space_group_name_H-M   'P 1'
#
loop_
_entity.id
_entity.type
_entity.pdbx_description
1 polymer ?
#
loop_
_entity_poly.entity_id
_entity_poly.type
_entity_poly.pdbx_seq_one_letter_code
_entity_poly.pdbx_strand_id
1 'polypeptide(L)'
;MKTLDIGYINENNQKNLGYRGKSDTHYNQSFYEMECLDCGHKYLANGCDVWLRKCPVCQTKTKSKAVGSSKTVSSSRAISDKLRYQVLKRDNFKCCACGASPAKDPSVELHIDHIIPWSRGGKTTADNLQTLCSRCNLGKSNDL
;
A
#
# COMPACT_ATOMS: atom_id res chain seq x y z
N MET A 1 -6.86 -19.85 24.13
CA MET A 1 -6.80 -20.82 23.03
C MET A 1 -5.34 -21.07 22.72
N LYS A 2 -4.89 -22.33 22.67
CA LYS A 2 -3.53 -22.71 22.31
C LYS A 2 -3.41 -22.74 20.78
N THR A 3 -2.20 -22.57 20.27
CA THR A 3 -1.91 -22.51 18.82
C THR A 3 -2.32 -23.78 18.08
N LEU A 4 -2.29 -24.92 18.77
CA LEU A 4 -2.62 -26.23 18.22
C LEU A 4 -4.12 -26.60 18.35
N ASP A 5 -4.91 -25.76 19.03
CA ASP A 5 -6.34 -26.01 19.18
C ASP A 5 -7.05 -25.82 17.82
N ILE A 6 -7.97 -26.72 17.51
CA ILE A 6 -8.84 -26.59 16.34
C ILE A 6 -9.61 -25.28 16.44
N GLY A 7 -9.55 -24.48 15.38
CA GLY A 7 -10.17 -23.17 15.29
C GLY A 7 -9.27 -21.99 15.69
N TYR A 8 -8.04 -22.24 16.15
CA TYR A 8 -7.08 -21.16 16.42
C TYR A 8 -6.81 -20.37 15.12
N ILE A 9 -6.94 -19.04 15.17
CA ILE A 9 -6.63 -18.14 14.06
C ILE A 9 -5.37 -17.38 14.43
N ASN A 10 -4.35 -17.45 13.57
CA ASN A 10 -3.09 -16.75 13.78
C ASN A 10 -3.13 -15.29 13.30
N GLU A 11 -2.08 -14.51 13.59
CA GLU A 11 -1.98 -13.08 13.21
C GLU A 11 -2.02 -12.84 11.69
N ASN A 12 -1.78 -13.87 10.88
CA ASN A 12 -1.88 -13.79 9.43
C ASN A 12 -3.27 -14.20 8.92
N ASN A 13 -4.28 -14.33 9.78
CA ASN A 13 -5.64 -14.74 9.44
C ASN A 13 -5.77 -16.20 8.96
N GLN A 14 -4.90 -17.09 9.46
CA GLN A 14 -4.91 -18.51 9.08
C GLN A 14 -5.50 -19.34 10.21
N LYS A 15 -6.56 -20.10 9.89
CA LYS A 15 -7.29 -20.94 10.83
C LYS A 15 -6.70 -22.35 10.85
N ASN A 16 -6.38 -22.84 12.05
CA ASN A 16 -6.02 -24.23 12.28
C ASN A 16 -7.28 -25.11 12.22
N LEU A 17 -7.33 -26.07 11.30
CA LEU A 17 -8.42 -27.04 11.15
C LEU A 17 -8.16 -28.33 11.94
N GLY A 18 -6.96 -28.48 12.50
CA GLY A 18 -6.58 -29.61 13.33
C GLY A 18 -5.47 -30.47 12.77
N TYR A 19 -5.16 -31.51 13.54
CA TYR A 19 -4.10 -32.46 13.22
C TYR A 19 -4.50 -33.41 12.09
N ARG A 20 -3.62 -33.58 11.09
CA ARG A 20 -3.69 -34.65 10.09
C ARG A 20 -2.44 -35.53 10.23
N GLY A 21 -2.49 -36.57 11.07
CA GLY A 21 -1.43 -37.60 11.13
C GLY A 21 -1.54 -38.59 9.96
N LYS A 22 -0.62 -39.53 9.70
CA LYS A 22 0.86 -39.64 9.84
C LYS A 22 1.33 -40.08 8.43
N SER A 23 2.52 -39.68 8.00
CA SER A 23 3.29 -40.45 6.99
C SER A 23 4.64 -40.81 7.57
N ASP A 24 5.19 -41.94 7.14
CA ASP A 24 6.42 -42.63 7.55
C ASP A 24 7.72 -41.82 7.28
N THR A 25 7.72 -40.55 7.68
CA THR A 25 8.87 -39.68 7.61
C THR A 25 9.65 -39.84 8.91
N HIS A 26 10.95 -40.12 8.79
CA HIS A 26 11.89 -40.08 9.91
C HIS A 26 11.56 -38.88 10.82
N TYR A 27 11.39 -39.13 12.13
CA TYR A 27 11.11 -38.15 13.20
C TYR A 27 9.66 -37.75 13.56
N ASN A 28 8.63 -38.53 13.21
CA ASN A 28 7.27 -38.39 13.81
C ASN A 28 6.69 -36.95 13.77
N GLN A 29 6.94 -36.20 12.69
CA GLN A 29 6.53 -34.80 12.58
C GLN A 29 5.00 -34.70 12.54
N SER A 30 4.46 -33.76 13.32
CA SER A 30 3.02 -33.51 13.39
C SER A 30 2.62 -32.40 12.45
N PHE A 31 1.82 -32.74 11.43
CA PHE A 31 1.26 -31.80 10.48
C PHE A 31 -0.15 -31.37 10.88
N TYR A 32 -0.41 -30.08 10.74
CA TYR A 32 -1.67 -29.43 11.01
C TYR A 32 -2.22 -28.86 9.70
N GLU A 33 -3.49 -29.12 9.44
CA GLU A 33 -4.19 -28.52 8.30
C GLU A 33 -4.56 -27.08 8.66
N MET A 34 -4.13 -26.14 7.83
CA MET A 34 -4.39 -24.71 7.96
C MET A 34 -5.28 -24.25 6.79
N GLU A 35 -6.20 -23.34 7.06
CA GLU A 35 -7.02 -22.67 6.05
C GLU A 35 -6.78 -21.17 6.09
N CYS A 36 -6.46 -20.57 4.95
CA CYS A 36 -6.36 -19.13 4.84
C CYS A 36 -7.74 -18.49 4.75
N LEU A 37 -8.10 -17.65 5.72
CA LEU A 37 -9.42 -17.01 5.73
C LEU A 37 -9.54 -15.87 4.69
N ASP A 38 -8.42 -15.39 4.13
CA ASP A 38 -8.44 -14.37 3.08
C ASP A 38 -8.73 -14.93 1.69
N CYS A 39 -8.33 -16.19 1.42
CA CYS A 39 -8.43 -16.78 0.07
C CYS A 39 -9.01 -18.19 0.03
N GLY A 40 -9.32 -18.80 1.18
CA GLY A 40 -9.83 -20.17 1.31
C GLY A 40 -8.81 -21.28 1.06
N HIS A 41 -7.55 -20.96 0.76
CA HIS A 41 -6.55 -21.98 0.44
C HIS A 41 -6.17 -22.80 1.68
N LYS A 42 -6.26 -24.13 1.56
CA LYS A 42 -5.88 -25.09 2.60
C LYS A 42 -4.50 -25.67 2.35
N TYR A 43 -3.68 -25.78 3.40
CA TYR A 43 -2.30 -26.26 3.31
C TYR A 43 -1.81 -26.84 4.65
N LEU A 44 -0.71 -27.58 4.63
CA LEU A 44 -0.13 -28.18 5.84
C LEU A 44 0.93 -27.28 6.49
N ALA A 45 1.00 -27.30 7.82
CA ALA A 45 2.03 -26.65 8.61
C ALA A 45 2.53 -27.59 9.72
N ASN A 46 3.80 -27.49 10.09
CA ASN A 46 4.31 -28.14 11.29
C ASN A 46 3.73 -27.46 12.52
N GLY A 47 3.61 -28.20 13.63
CA GLY A 47 3.12 -27.65 14.90
C GLY A 47 3.88 -26.41 15.39
N CYS A 48 5.20 -26.35 15.20
CA CYS A 48 6.00 -25.18 15.57
C CYS A 48 5.74 -23.94 14.72
N ASP A 49 5.17 -24.12 13.52
CA ASP A 49 5.01 -23.04 12.55
C ASP A 49 3.61 -22.44 12.56
N VAL A 50 2.60 -23.12 13.13
CA VAL A 50 1.18 -22.75 13.08
C VAL A 50 0.92 -21.28 13.43
N TRP A 51 1.59 -20.77 14.46
CA TRP A 51 1.38 -19.41 14.99
C TRP A 51 1.91 -18.29 14.09
N LEU A 52 2.97 -18.51 13.31
CA LEU A 52 3.55 -17.49 12.41
C LEU A 52 3.21 -17.73 10.94
N ARG A 53 2.58 -18.87 10.63
CA ARG A 53 2.44 -19.37 9.27
C ARG A 53 1.66 -18.38 8.40
N LYS A 54 2.25 -18.02 7.26
CA LYS A 54 1.61 -17.25 6.19
C LYS A 54 1.05 -18.17 5.11
N CYS A 55 -0.05 -17.77 4.48
CA CYS A 55 -0.62 -18.49 3.35
C CYS A 55 0.36 -18.52 2.16
N PRO A 56 0.73 -19.69 1.59
CA PRO A 56 1.67 -19.78 0.46
C PRO A 56 1.11 -19.15 -0.83
N VAL A 57 -0.21 -19.17 -1.00
CA VAL A 57 -0.88 -18.56 -2.16
C VAL A 57 -0.91 -17.03 -2.06
N CYS A 58 -1.28 -16.47 -0.90
CA CYS A 58 -1.28 -15.02 -0.72
C CYS A 58 0.13 -14.42 -0.72
N GLN A 59 1.14 -15.19 -0.31
CA GLN A 59 2.55 -14.77 -0.40
C GLN A 59 3.06 -14.66 -1.84
N THR A 60 2.59 -15.55 -2.73
CA THR A 60 3.04 -15.61 -4.13
C THR A 60 2.20 -14.75 -5.06
N LYS A 61 0.98 -14.37 -4.66
CA LYS A 61 0.20 -13.32 -5.31
C LYS A 61 0.90 -11.97 -5.08
N THR A 62 1.76 -11.58 -6.01
CA THR A 62 2.26 -10.21 -6.14
C THR A 62 1.08 -9.26 -6.30
N LYS A 63 0.55 -8.79 -5.17
CA LYS A 63 -0.42 -7.70 -5.00
C LYS A 63 -1.15 -7.31 -6.29
N SER A 64 -2.08 -8.14 -6.76
CA SER A 64 -3.19 -7.63 -7.55
C SER A 64 -3.90 -6.67 -6.61
N LYS A 65 -3.68 -5.36 -6.81
CA LYS A 65 -4.21 -4.28 -5.98
C LYS A 65 -5.72 -4.47 -5.81
N ALA A 66 -6.15 -4.96 -4.66
CA ALA A 66 -7.46 -4.66 -4.13
C ALA A 66 -7.44 -3.16 -3.77
N VAL A 67 -8.04 -2.35 -4.64
CA VAL A 67 -8.44 -0.98 -4.36
C VAL A 67 -9.42 -1.04 -3.19
N GLY A 68 -9.05 -0.40 -2.07
CA GLY A 68 -9.93 -0.34 -0.89
C GLY A 68 -9.18 -0.12 0.41
N SER A 69 -8.21 0.79 0.44
CA SER A 69 -7.73 1.33 1.71
C SER A 69 -8.05 2.82 1.69
N SER A 70 -9.15 3.18 2.36
CA SER A 70 -9.43 4.55 2.77
C SER A 70 -8.24 5.06 3.56
N LYS A 71 -7.32 5.75 2.87
CA LYS A 71 -6.37 6.62 3.55
C LYS A 71 -7.21 7.71 4.18
N THR A 72 -7.15 7.81 5.49
CA THR A 72 -7.58 9.00 6.23
C THR A 72 -7.02 10.22 5.49
N VAL A 73 -7.90 10.98 4.84
CA VAL A 73 -7.48 12.16 4.10
C VAL A 73 -7.03 13.16 5.16
N SER A 74 -5.72 13.23 5.36
CA SER A 74 -5.08 14.18 6.24
C SER A 74 -5.67 15.56 5.97
N SER A 75 -6.32 16.13 6.98
CA SER A 75 -6.80 17.51 7.01
C SER A 75 -5.65 18.52 7.17
N SER A 76 -4.40 18.09 6.96
CA SER A 76 -3.24 18.98 6.95
C SER A 76 -2.98 19.54 5.55
N ARG A 77 -2.71 20.84 5.48
CA ARG A 77 -2.19 21.52 4.28
C ARG A 77 -0.78 21.03 3.90
N ALA A 78 -0.05 20.43 4.86
CA ALA A 78 1.31 19.95 4.62
C ALA A 78 1.34 18.76 3.65
N ILE A 79 2.18 18.88 2.62
CA ILE A 79 2.40 17.83 1.63
C ILE A 79 3.59 16.99 2.10
N SER A 80 3.37 15.72 2.42
CA SER A 80 4.47 14.81 2.77
C SER A 80 5.42 14.60 1.59
N ASP A 81 6.71 14.37 1.85
CA ASP A 81 7.72 14.10 0.80
C ASP A 81 7.33 12.92 -0.11
N LYS A 82 6.72 11.89 0.48
CA LYS A 82 6.19 10.76 -0.27
C LYS A 82 5.12 11.19 -1.26
N LEU A 83 4.18 12.04 -0.83
CA LEU A 83 3.12 12.55 -1.70
C LEU A 83 3.70 13.51 -2.76
N ARG A 84 4.65 14.37 -2.38
CA ARG A 84 5.37 15.26 -3.30
C ARG A 84 6.05 14.47 -4.41
N TYR A 85 6.82 13.43 -4.07
CA TYR A 85 7.46 12.55 -5.05
C TYR A 85 6.45 11.81 -5.93
N GLN A 86 5.33 11.34 -5.36
CA GLN A 86 4.27 10.68 -6.13
C GLN A 86 3.67 11.61 -7.20
N VAL A 87 3.39 12.86 -6.84
CA VAL A 87 2.86 13.88 -7.77
C VAL A 87 3.89 14.21 -8.84
N LEU A 88 5.14 14.50 -8.46
CA LEU A 88 6.23 14.76 -9.42
C LEU A 88 6.41 13.61 -10.42
N LYS A 89 6.40 12.37 -9.94
CA LYS A 89 6.54 11.18 -10.77
C LYS A 89 5.35 11.02 -11.72
N ARG A 90 4.12 11.23 -11.24
CA ARG A 90 2.90 11.19 -12.07
C ARG A 90 2.98 12.22 -13.19
N ASP A 91 3.43 13.42 -12.86
CA ASP A 91 3.55 14.55 -13.80
C ASP A 91 4.84 14.48 -14.65
N ASN A 92 5.55 13.34 -14.60
CA ASN A 92 6.77 13.07 -15.35
C ASN A 92 7.88 14.11 -15.12
N PHE A 93 7.94 14.72 -13.93
CA PHE A 93 8.85 15.81 -13.58
C PHE A 93 8.75 16.99 -14.57
N LYS A 94 7.52 17.35 -14.94
CA LYS A 94 7.21 18.47 -15.83
C LYS A 94 6.12 19.34 -15.23
N CYS A 95 6.16 20.63 -15.55
CA CYS A 95 5.06 21.54 -15.29
C CYS A 95 3.81 21.07 -16.06
N CYS A 96 2.69 20.89 -15.38
CA CYS A 96 1.41 20.50 -15.98
C CYS A 96 0.85 21.58 -16.92
N ALA A 97 1.18 22.85 -16.69
CA ALA A 97 0.67 23.96 -17.48
C ALA A 97 1.46 24.22 -18.77
N CYS A 98 2.80 24.14 -18.72
CA CYS A 98 3.67 24.53 -19.84
C CYS A 98 4.66 23.46 -20.30
N GLY A 99 4.77 22.33 -19.60
CA GLY A 99 5.68 21.24 -19.94
C GLY A 99 7.16 21.48 -19.62
N ALA A 100 7.52 22.61 -18.98
CA ALA A 100 8.89 22.89 -18.54
C ALA A 100 9.41 21.81 -17.59
N SER A 101 10.70 21.46 -17.69
CA SER A 101 11.30 20.36 -16.95
C SER A 101 12.76 20.65 -16.57
N PRO A 102 13.18 20.36 -15.33
CA PRO A 102 14.58 20.41 -14.92
C PRO A 102 15.50 19.54 -15.78
N ALA A 103 14.96 18.47 -16.39
CA ALA A 103 15.72 17.59 -17.28
C ALA A 103 16.10 18.24 -18.61
N LYS A 104 15.35 19.28 -19.04
CA LYS A 104 15.66 20.04 -20.27
C LYS A 104 16.43 21.32 -19.97
N ASP A 105 16.10 21.96 -18.85
CA ASP A 105 16.71 23.20 -18.40
C ASP A 105 16.89 23.13 -16.88
N PRO A 106 18.14 22.99 -16.37
CA PRO A 106 18.42 22.89 -14.95
C PRO A 106 17.97 24.09 -14.10
N SER A 107 17.70 25.25 -14.72
CA SER A 107 17.19 26.43 -14.02
C SER A 107 15.70 26.33 -13.68
N VAL A 108 14.97 25.37 -14.25
CA VAL A 108 13.56 25.16 -13.99
C VAL A 108 13.37 24.53 -12.61
N GLU A 109 12.80 25.29 -11.68
CA GLU A 109 12.35 24.78 -10.39
C GLU A 109 10.87 24.36 -10.44
N LEU A 110 10.56 23.19 -9.88
CA LEU A 110 9.20 22.63 -9.82
C LEU A 110 8.62 22.71 -8.41
N HIS A 111 7.40 23.22 -8.35
CA HIS A 111 6.57 23.38 -7.16
C HIS A 111 5.37 22.43 -7.23
N ILE A 112 4.90 21.98 -6.07
CA ILE A 112 3.65 21.23 -5.97
C ILE A 112 2.62 22.17 -5.37
N ASP A 113 1.52 22.37 -6.09
CA ASP A 113 0.46 23.29 -5.71
C ASP A 113 -0.91 22.62 -5.79
N HIS A 114 -1.87 23.13 -5.01
CA HIS A 114 -3.24 22.61 -5.01
C HIS A 114 -4.03 23.14 -6.21
N ILE A 115 -4.70 22.25 -6.95
CA ILE A 115 -5.61 22.61 -8.04
C ILE A 115 -6.77 23.45 -7.48
N ILE A 116 -7.52 22.87 -6.53
CA ILE A 116 -8.48 23.59 -5.69
C ILE A 116 -7.72 24.10 -4.47
N PRO A 117 -7.66 25.42 -4.23
CA PRO A 117 -6.94 25.98 -3.09
C PRO A 117 -7.41 25.40 -1.75
N TRP A 118 -6.47 25.28 -0.81
CA TRP A 118 -6.77 24.84 0.56
C TRP A 118 -7.86 25.71 1.22
N SER A 119 -7.81 27.03 1.01
CA SER A 119 -8.79 27.99 1.52
C SER A 119 -10.23 27.73 1.04
N ARG A 120 -10.40 26.94 -0.03
CA ARG A 120 -11.69 26.59 -0.63
C ARG A 120 -12.06 25.13 -0.39
N GLY A 121 -11.45 24.49 0.60
CA GLY A 121 -11.71 23.10 0.96
C GLY A 121 -10.98 22.08 0.08
N GLY A 122 -10.02 22.51 -0.73
CA GLY A 122 -9.19 21.63 -1.52
C GLY A 122 -8.33 20.72 -0.63
N LYS A 123 -8.51 19.41 -0.76
CA LYS A 123 -7.79 18.42 0.08
C LYS A 123 -6.36 18.22 -0.42
N THR A 124 -5.44 17.91 0.49
CA THR A 124 -4.06 17.54 0.16
C THR A 124 -4.01 16.08 -0.30
N THR A 125 -4.40 15.84 -1.55
CA THR A 125 -4.48 14.51 -2.17
C THR A 125 -3.79 14.55 -3.53
N ALA A 126 -3.31 13.40 -4.01
CA ALA A 126 -2.61 13.36 -5.30
C ALA A 126 -3.48 13.96 -6.42
N ASP A 127 -4.79 13.68 -6.43
CA ASP A 127 -5.74 14.16 -7.44
C ASP A 127 -5.95 15.68 -7.42
N ASN A 128 -5.78 16.33 -6.27
CA ASN A 128 -5.91 17.78 -6.12
C ASN A 128 -4.56 18.51 -6.06
N LEU A 129 -3.44 17.81 -6.27
CA LEU A 129 -2.12 18.40 -6.35
C LEU A 129 -1.61 18.33 -7.80
N GLN A 130 -0.88 19.36 -8.22
CA GLN A 130 -0.27 19.44 -9.55
C GLN A 130 1.16 19.99 -9.45
N THR A 131 1.99 19.60 -10.42
CA THR A 131 3.35 20.13 -10.57
C THR A 131 3.35 21.38 -11.44
N LEU A 132 3.88 22.49 -10.95
CA LEU A 132 4.01 23.75 -11.69
C LEU A 132 5.46 24.25 -11.64
N CYS A 133 5.96 24.86 -12.72
CA CYS A 133 7.22 25.60 -12.64
C CYS A 133 7.01 26.94 -11.91
N SER A 134 8.08 27.56 -11.40
CA SER A 134 7.96 28.84 -10.66
C SER A 134 7.16 29.90 -11.41
N ARG A 135 7.36 30.05 -12.73
CA ARG A 135 6.60 31.02 -13.56
C ARG A 135 5.09 30.75 -13.56
N CYS A 136 4.69 29.50 -13.82
CA CYS A 136 3.28 29.12 -13.85
C CYS A 136 2.66 29.12 -12.45
N ASN A 137 3.44 28.77 -11.42
CA ASN A 137 3.00 28.81 -10.04
C ASN A 137 2.71 30.23 -9.57
N LEU A 138 3.60 31.19 -9.87
CA LEU A 138 3.36 32.61 -9.59
C LEU A 138 2.16 33.14 -10.39
N GLY A 139 2.06 32.77 -11.67
CA GLY A 139 0.97 33.22 -12.54
C GLY A 139 -0.41 32.64 -12.21
N LYS A 140 -0.47 31.61 -11.36
CA LYS A 140 -1.75 31.00 -10.97
C LYS A 140 -2.61 31.96 -10.14
N SER A 141 -2.00 32.81 -9.29
CA SER A 141 -2.64 33.73 -8.33
C SER A 141 -3.74 33.07 -7.47
N ASN A 142 -3.97 33.54 -6.24
CA ASN A 142 -4.94 32.91 -5.35
C ASN A 142 -6.42 33.27 -5.66
N ASP A 143 -6.68 33.79 -6.87
CA ASP A 143 -7.95 34.42 -7.27
C ASP A 143 -8.80 33.54 -8.20
N LEU A 144 -8.92 32.26 -7.89
CA LEU A 144 -9.99 31.44 -8.48
C LEU A 144 -10.91 30.88 -7.44
#